data_AF-B6D4M7-F1
#
_entry.id   AF-B6D4M7-F1
#
_cell.length_a   1.000
_cell.length_b   1.000
_cell.length_c   1.000
_cell.angle_alpha   90.00
_cell.angle_beta   90.00
_cell.angle_gamma   90.00
#
_symmetry.space_group_name_H-M   'P 1'
#
loop_
_entity.id
_entity.type
_entity.pdbx_description
1 polymer ?
#
loop_
_entity_poly.entity_id
_entity_poly.type
_entity_poly.pdbx_seq_one_letter_code
_entity_poly.pdbx_strand_id
1 'polypeptide(L)'
;HHPNVERLDDPDDPYVKQEFQWSLFSNQTFEECSKLIHPLGSTEHYGIYGSSNGLVCISDEILNFDSPIHIWNPSVRKLRTPPMSNNIKFSYIALQFGFHPGVNDYKAVRMMRTNKNALAVEVYSLRTDSWKMIAAIPPWLKCTWQHYKGTFFDGVAYHVIQKGPIFSVMSFDSGSEEFEEFIAPDAISGTFGLCIDIYKEQICLLFRCYG
;
A
#
# COMPACT_ATOMS: atom_id res chain seq x y z
N HIS A 1 4.81 -24.62 5.25
CA HIS A 1 4.45 -25.72 6.16
C HIS A 1 5.43 -25.78 7.32
N HIS A 2 5.03 -25.22 8.46
CA HIS A 2 5.38 -25.65 9.82
C HIS A 2 4.21 -25.16 10.70
N PRO A 3 3.42 -26.04 11.32
CA PRO A 3 2.32 -25.62 12.17
C PRO A 3 2.85 -25.37 13.60
N ASN A 4 2.37 -24.29 14.21
CA ASN A 4 2.47 -23.99 15.65
C ASN A 4 3.87 -23.76 16.23
N VAL A 5 4.43 -22.57 15.97
CA VAL A 5 5.30 -21.92 16.96
C VAL A 5 4.52 -20.73 17.51
N GLU A 6 3.82 -20.94 18.62
CA GLU A 6 3.43 -19.82 19.46
C GLU A 6 4.73 -19.21 19.98
N ARG A 7 5.00 -17.97 19.60
CA ARG A 7 6.09 -17.19 20.18
C ARG A 7 5.66 -16.89 21.61
N LEU A 8 6.20 -17.65 22.56
CA LEU A 8 6.12 -17.30 23.98
C LEU A 8 6.94 -16.02 24.15
N ASP A 9 6.26 -14.92 24.46
CA ASP A 9 6.92 -13.69 24.88
C ASP A 9 7.64 -14.01 26.20
N ASP A 10 8.96 -14.17 26.14
CA ASP A 10 9.82 -14.25 27.33
C ASP A 10 10.10 -12.82 27.80
N PRO A 11 9.51 -12.38 28.93
CA PRO A 11 9.67 -11.01 29.43
C PRO A 11 11.12 -10.71 29.88
N ASP A 12 11.97 -11.73 30.01
CA ASP A 12 13.36 -11.61 30.43
C ASP A 12 14.37 -11.76 29.26
N ASP A 13 13.90 -11.86 28.00
CA ASP A 13 14.80 -11.93 26.84
C ASP A 13 15.49 -10.57 26.61
N PRO A 14 16.83 -10.47 26.80
CA PRO A 14 17.58 -9.22 26.67
C PRO A 14 17.65 -8.71 25.21
N TYR A 15 17.15 -9.48 24.25
CA TYR A 15 17.04 -9.10 22.84
C TYR A 15 15.62 -8.63 22.44
N VAL A 16 14.61 -8.75 23.31
CA VAL A 16 13.28 -8.17 23.09
C VAL A 16 13.37 -6.67 23.37
N LYS A 17 13.55 -5.88 22.31
CA LYS A 17 13.37 -4.42 22.41
C LYS A 17 11.91 -4.14 22.71
N GLN A 18 11.64 -3.52 23.85
CA GLN A 18 10.32 -2.98 24.15
C GLN A 18 9.96 -1.91 23.11
N GLU A 19 9.05 -2.25 22.19
CA GLU A 19 8.53 -1.31 21.19
C GLU A 19 7.51 -0.39 21.87
N PHE A 20 7.96 0.80 22.23
CA PHE A 20 7.05 1.83 22.73
C PHE A 20 6.25 2.43 21.57
N GLN A 21 4.92 2.41 21.71
CA GLN A 21 4.00 3.01 20.74
C GLN A 21 3.46 4.32 21.32
N TRP A 22 3.91 5.45 20.79
CA TRP A 22 3.50 6.77 21.26
C TRP A 22 2.45 7.40 20.35
N SER A 23 1.52 8.12 20.97
CA SER A 23 0.50 8.89 20.25
C SER A 23 0.90 10.34 20.06
N LEU A 24 0.63 10.88 18.87
CA LEU A 24 0.74 12.31 18.59
C LEU A 24 -0.17 13.17 19.49
N PHE A 25 -1.23 12.59 20.06
CA PHE A 25 -2.19 13.29 20.91
C PHE A 25 -1.73 13.41 22.38
N SER A 26 -0.66 12.73 22.76
CA SER A 26 -0.07 12.78 24.10
C SER A 26 1.43 13.08 23.99
N ASN A 27 1.78 14.20 23.36
CA ASN A 27 3.18 14.62 23.27
C ASN A 27 3.77 15.08 24.62
N GLN A 28 2.91 15.38 25.61
CA GLN A 28 3.32 15.80 26.95
C GLN A 28 3.43 14.63 27.93
N THR A 29 2.50 13.66 27.90
CA THR A 29 2.50 12.52 28.84
C THR A 29 3.02 11.22 28.24
N PHE A 30 3.18 11.13 26.91
CA PHE A 30 3.54 9.91 26.20
C PHE A 30 2.69 8.71 26.64
N GLU A 31 1.43 8.96 26.97
CA GLU A 31 0.51 7.92 27.42
C GLU A 31 0.43 6.82 26.39
N GLU A 32 0.54 5.58 26.88
CA GLU A 32 0.51 4.38 26.05
C GLU A 32 -0.82 4.36 25.29
N CYS A 33 -0.73 4.39 23.97
CA CYS A 33 -1.90 4.26 23.14
C CYS A 33 -2.33 2.80 23.06
N SER A 34 -3.63 2.55 22.93
CA SER A 34 -4.17 1.19 22.87
C SER A 34 -3.48 0.40 21.77
N LYS A 35 -2.81 -0.70 22.13
CA LYS A 35 -2.19 -1.61 21.17
C LYS A 35 -3.27 -2.17 20.24
N LEU A 36 -3.13 -1.86 18.96
CA LEU A 36 -4.01 -2.38 17.93
C LEU A 36 -3.63 -3.84 17.62
N ILE A 37 -4.57 -4.75 17.84
CA ILE A 37 -4.42 -6.16 17.48
C ILE A 37 -4.87 -6.32 16.03
N HIS A 38 -4.19 -7.19 15.27
CA HIS A 38 -4.62 -7.58 13.94
C HIS A 38 -6.12 -7.96 13.97
N PRO A 39 -6.95 -7.50 13.02
CA PRO A 39 -8.40 -7.70 13.09
C PRO A 39 -8.82 -9.17 13.04
N LEU A 40 -7.95 -10.08 12.58
CA LEU A 40 -8.15 -11.53 12.61
C LEU A 40 -7.48 -12.24 13.81
N GLY A 41 -6.86 -11.49 14.73
CA GLY A 41 -6.10 -12.07 15.85
C GLY A 41 -4.78 -12.73 15.46
N SER A 42 -4.35 -12.61 14.20
CA SER A 42 -3.07 -13.12 13.71
C SER A 42 -1.89 -12.39 14.34
N THR A 43 -0.81 -13.14 14.61
CA THR A 43 0.50 -12.61 15.01
C THR A 43 1.46 -12.46 13.82
N GLU A 44 1.02 -12.81 12.61
CA GLU A 44 1.79 -12.64 11.39
C GLU A 44 1.95 -11.16 11.02
N HIS A 45 3.09 -10.83 10.41
CA HIS A 45 3.38 -9.47 9.95
C HIS A 45 2.50 -9.13 8.75
N TYR A 46 1.98 -7.90 8.73
CA TYR A 46 1.15 -7.37 7.65
C TYR A 46 1.63 -6.00 7.22
N GLY A 47 1.44 -5.69 5.93
CA GLY A 47 1.69 -4.38 5.35
C GLY A 47 0.47 -3.47 5.42
N ILE A 48 0.70 -2.16 5.52
CA ILE A 48 -0.32 -1.13 5.32
C ILE A 48 -0.14 -0.53 3.92
N TYR A 49 -1.18 -0.66 3.10
CA TYR A 49 -1.18 -0.29 1.67
C TYR A 49 -1.97 1.00 1.38
N GLY A 50 -2.36 1.72 2.43
CA GLY A 50 -3.03 2.99 2.34
C GLY A 50 -4.02 3.18 3.48
N SER A 51 -4.35 4.43 3.76
CA SER A 51 -5.36 4.78 4.75
C SER A 51 -6.11 6.01 4.32
N SER A 52 -7.41 6.04 4.55
CA SER A 52 -8.24 7.21 4.25
C SER A 52 -9.47 7.22 5.14
N ASN A 53 -9.75 8.36 5.77
CA ASN A 53 -10.94 8.59 6.62
C ASN A 53 -11.14 7.50 7.70
N GLY A 54 -10.06 7.09 8.37
CA GLY A 54 -10.10 6.06 9.42
C GLY A 54 -10.19 4.61 8.92
N LEU A 55 -10.27 4.38 7.60
CA LEU A 55 -10.10 3.07 7.00
C LEU A 55 -8.63 2.84 6.66
N VAL A 56 -8.16 1.62 6.88
CA VAL A 56 -6.80 1.17 6.61
C VAL A 56 -6.88 -0.07 5.72
N CYS A 57 -6.13 -0.06 4.62
CA CYS A 57 -5.95 -1.22 3.78
C CYS A 57 -4.73 -2.01 4.27
N ILE A 58 -4.96 -3.26 4.65
CA ILE A 58 -3.93 -4.17 5.15
C ILE A 58 -3.96 -5.48 4.37
N SER A 59 -2.83 -6.16 4.32
CA SER A 59 -2.68 -7.49 3.74
C SER A 59 -1.28 -8.02 4.14
N ASP A 60 -0.94 -9.26 3.78
CA ASP A 60 0.37 -9.86 4.05
C ASP A 60 1.53 -8.93 3.69
N GLU A 61 2.59 -8.91 4.49
CA GLU A 61 3.78 -8.09 4.24
C GLU A 61 4.38 -8.34 2.84
N ILE A 62 4.41 -9.61 2.43
CA ILE A 62 4.80 -10.04 1.09
C ILE A 62 3.55 -10.44 0.33
N LEU A 63 3.07 -9.54 -0.52
CA LEU A 63 1.85 -9.76 -1.30
C LEU A 63 2.06 -10.80 -2.40
N ASN A 64 1.29 -11.87 -2.32
CA ASN A 64 1.15 -12.89 -3.35
C ASN A 64 -0.22 -12.79 -4.03
N PHE A 65 -0.46 -13.65 -5.02
CA PHE A 65 -1.71 -13.63 -5.78
C PHE A 65 -2.93 -14.09 -4.97
N ASP A 66 -2.68 -14.84 -3.90
CA ASP A 66 -3.66 -15.39 -2.95
C ASP A 66 -3.70 -14.62 -1.61
N SER A 67 -2.85 -13.60 -1.44
CA SER A 67 -2.85 -12.77 -0.24
C SER A 67 -4.19 -12.03 -0.10
N PRO A 68 -4.90 -12.21 1.03
CA PRO A 68 -6.18 -11.57 1.25
C PRO A 68 -6.00 -10.09 1.53
N ILE A 69 -6.70 -9.25 0.75
CA ILE A 69 -6.76 -7.82 1.04
C ILE A 69 -7.85 -7.59 2.08
N HIS A 70 -7.57 -6.72 3.05
CA HIS A 70 -8.55 -6.32 4.05
C HIS A 70 -8.64 -4.80 4.14
N ILE A 71 -9.88 -4.31 4.20
CA ILE A 71 -10.21 -2.91 4.51
C ILE A 71 -10.73 -2.89 5.94
N TRP A 72 -9.95 -2.29 6.83
CA TRP A 72 -10.17 -2.31 8.26
C TRP A 72 -10.52 -0.92 8.78
N ASN A 73 -11.52 -0.81 9.64
CA ASN A 73 -11.71 0.35 10.51
C ASN A 73 -11.25 -0.03 11.93
N PRO A 74 -10.06 0.42 12.39
CA PRO A 74 -9.56 0.10 13.72
C PRO A 74 -10.45 0.61 14.85
N SER A 75 -11.02 1.81 14.69
CA SER A 75 -11.80 2.49 15.73
C SER A 75 -13.08 1.74 16.10
N VAL A 76 -13.75 1.11 15.12
CA VAL A 76 -14.96 0.31 15.37
C VAL A 76 -14.71 -1.20 15.26
N ARG A 77 -13.44 -1.62 15.09
CA ARG A 77 -13.01 -3.02 14.98
C ARG A 77 -13.78 -3.81 13.91
N LYS A 78 -14.13 -3.17 12.79
CA LYS A 78 -14.83 -3.82 11.67
C LYS A 78 -13.88 -4.04 10.51
N LEU A 79 -13.89 -5.26 10.00
CA LEU A 79 -13.09 -5.70 8.87
C LEU A 79 -13.99 -6.01 7.68
N ARG A 80 -13.58 -5.62 6.48
CA ARG A 80 -14.15 -6.09 5.22
C ARG A 80 -13.04 -6.72 4.39
N THR A 81 -13.31 -7.88 3.81
CA THR A 81 -12.43 -8.55 2.85
C THR A 81 -13.07 -8.44 1.48
N PRO A 82 -12.51 -7.66 0.54
CA PRO A 82 -12.95 -7.67 -0.85
C PRO A 82 -12.94 -9.10 -1.41
N PRO A 83 -13.81 -9.42 -2.39
CA PRO A 83 -13.74 -10.69 -3.08
C PRO A 83 -12.37 -10.86 -3.74
N MET A 84 -11.88 -12.09 -3.81
CA MET A 84 -10.64 -12.38 -4.51
C MET A 84 -10.85 -12.11 -6.01
N SER A 85 -9.92 -11.40 -6.65
CA SER A 85 -9.91 -11.30 -8.10
C SER A 85 -9.66 -12.67 -8.73
N ASN A 86 -10.01 -12.82 -10.00
CA ASN A 86 -9.80 -14.04 -10.78
C ASN A 86 -8.44 -14.71 -10.56
N ASN A 87 -8.40 -16.05 -10.69
CA ASN A 87 -7.26 -16.96 -10.45
C ASN A 87 -6.06 -16.81 -11.41
N ILE A 88 -5.74 -15.60 -11.87
CA ILE A 88 -4.53 -15.37 -12.67
C ILE A 88 -3.35 -15.37 -11.71
N LYS A 89 -2.37 -16.23 -11.94
CA LYS A 89 -1.09 -16.16 -11.21
C LYS A 89 -0.34 -14.89 -11.63
N PHE A 90 0.04 -14.08 -10.66
CA PHE A 90 0.81 -12.85 -10.86
C PHE A 90 1.83 -12.69 -9.74
N SER A 91 2.86 -11.89 -10.00
CA SER A 91 3.69 -11.30 -8.96
C SER A 91 3.20 -9.88 -8.68
N TYR A 92 3.05 -9.56 -7.42
CA TYR A 92 2.58 -8.25 -6.99
C TYR A 92 3.62 -7.14 -7.26
N ILE A 93 3.13 -5.92 -7.54
CA ILE A 93 3.98 -4.73 -7.67
C ILE A 93 3.60 -3.68 -6.61
N ALA A 94 2.34 -3.23 -6.64
CA ALA A 94 1.84 -2.14 -5.80
C ALA A 94 0.34 -2.28 -5.52
N LEU A 95 -0.10 -1.80 -4.35
CA LEU A 95 -1.45 -1.80 -3.80
C LEU A 95 -1.54 -0.47 -3.10
N GLN A 96 -2.53 0.31 -3.51
CA GLN A 96 -2.71 1.67 -3.06
C GLN A 96 -4.19 1.85 -2.79
N PHE A 97 -4.52 2.32 -1.60
CA PHE A 97 -5.90 2.47 -1.16
C PHE A 97 -6.19 3.89 -0.69
N GLY A 98 -7.34 4.41 -1.11
CA GLY A 98 -7.87 5.64 -0.55
C GLY A 98 -9.23 6.02 -1.10
N PHE A 99 -9.68 7.21 -0.70
CA PHE A 99 -10.96 7.76 -1.10
C PHE A 99 -10.83 8.59 -2.38
N HIS A 100 -11.74 8.36 -3.32
CA HIS A 100 -11.88 9.16 -4.53
C HIS A 100 -13.10 10.07 -4.38
N PRO A 101 -12.93 11.36 -4.09
CA PRO A 101 -14.05 12.26 -3.84
C PRO A 101 -14.89 12.54 -5.09
N GLY A 102 -14.25 12.65 -6.26
CA GLY A 102 -14.95 12.90 -7.54
C GLY A 102 -16.00 11.86 -7.90
N VAL A 103 -15.80 10.60 -7.49
CA VAL A 103 -16.79 9.53 -7.67
C VAL A 103 -17.42 9.08 -6.36
N ASN A 104 -17.10 9.69 -5.22
CA ASN A 104 -17.57 9.33 -3.88
C ASN A 104 -17.48 7.81 -3.61
N ASP A 105 -16.27 7.27 -3.68
CA ASP A 105 -16.02 5.83 -3.49
C ASP A 105 -14.63 5.60 -2.89
N TYR A 106 -14.48 4.50 -2.15
CA TYR A 106 -13.14 4.02 -1.78
C TYR A 106 -12.65 3.07 -2.85
N LYS A 107 -11.40 3.25 -3.24
CA LYS A 107 -10.76 2.47 -4.29
C LYS A 107 -9.52 1.80 -3.74
N ALA A 108 -9.26 0.59 -4.23
CA ALA A 108 -7.93 -0.02 -4.12
C ALA A 108 -7.41 -0.26 -5.52
N VAL A 109 -6.25 0.32 -5.85
CA VAL A 109 -5.56 0.10 -7.13
C VAL A 109 -4.48 -0.93 -6.88
N ARG A 110 -4.55 -2.04 -7.62
CA ARG A 110 -3.58 -3.12 -7.56
C ARG A 110 -2.86 -3.24 -8.90
N MET A 111 -1.55 -3.13 -8.85
CA MET A 111 -0.63 -3.26 -9.99
C MET A 111 0.14 -4.56 -9.86
N MET A 112 0.20 -5.31 -10.94
CA MET A 112 0.68 -6.69 -10.93
C MET A 112 1.44 -7.00 -12.21
N ARG A 113 2.37 -7.94 -12.12
CA ARG A 113 3.06 -8.51 -13.27
C ARG A 113 2.56 -9.92 -13.50
N THR A 114 1.99 -10.14 -14.67
CA THR A 114 1.50 -11.44 -15.10
C THR A 114 2.67 -12.38 -15.42
N ASN A 115 2.40 -13.69 -15.51
CA ASN A 115 3.40 -14.69 -15.94
C ASN A 115 4.04 -14.42 -17.31
N LYS A 116 3.38 -13.63 -18.18
CA LYS A 116 3.93 -13.20 -19.48
C LYS A 116 4.79 -11.93 -19.36
N ASN A 117 5.17 -11.54 -18.14
CA ASN A 117 5.88 -10.32 -17.82
C ASN A 117 5.15 -9.02 -18.23
N ALA A 118 3.83 -9.10 -18.46
CA ALA A 118 3.00 -7.94 -18.79
C ALA A 118 2.42 -7.30 -17.52
N LEU A 119 2.40 -5.97 -17.49
CA LEU A 119 1.74 -5.19 -16.44
C LEU A 119 0.22 -5.35 -16.56
N ALA A 120 -0.43 -5.61 -15.45
CA ALA A 120 -1.88 -5.57 -15.29
C ALA A 120 -2.23 -4.64 -14.13
N VAL A 121 -3.31 -3.90 -14.29
CA VAL A 121 -3.85 -3.00 -13.26
C VAL A 121 -5.30 -3.37 -13.04
N GLU A 122 -5.70 -3.46 -11.78
CA GLU A 122 -7.06 -3.71 -11.36
C GLU A 122 -7.47 -2.67 -10.33
N VAL A 123 -8.74 -2.28 -10.36
CA VAL A 123 -9.31 -1.33 -9.42
C VAL A 123 -10.49 -1.98 -8.72
N TYR A 124 -10.40 -2.09 -7.41
CA TYR A 124 -11.54 -2.42 -6.57
C TYR A 124 -12.36 -1.17 -6.28
N SER A 125 -13.68 -1.31 -6.34
CA SER A 125 -14.64 -0.33 -5.87
C SER A 125 -15.33 -0.85 -4.63
N LEU A 126 -15.26 -0.11 -3.52
CA LEU A 126 -15.97 -0.47 -2.30
C LEU A 126 -17.49 -0.37 -2.48
N ARG A 127 -17.95 0.61 -3.28
CA ARG A 127 -19.36 0.80 -3.59
C ARG A 127 -19.97 -0.37 -4.38
N THR A 128 -19.28 -0.88 -5.40
CA THR A 128 -19.81 -1.99 -6.22
C THR A 128 -19.35 -3.36 -5.73
N ASP A 129 -18.45 -3.40 -4.76
CA ASP A 129 -17.84 -4.60 -4.20
C ASP A 129 -17.23 -5.53 -5.26
N SER A 130 -16.53 -4.94 -6.22
CA SER A 130 -16.02 -5.67 -7.37
C SER A 130 -14.68 -5.12 -7.85
N TRP A 131 -13.85 -6.02 -8.38
CA TRP A 131 -12.64 -5.66 -9.11
C TRP A 131 -12.95 -5.44 -10.60
N LYS A 132 -12.39 -4.38 -11.17
CA LYS A 132 -12.37 -4.11 -12.60
C LYS A 132 -10.94 -4.14 -13.12
N MET A 133 -10.69 -4.91 -14.18
CA MET A 133 -9.42 -4.91 -14.88
C MET A 133 -9.33 -3.72 -15.84
N ILE A 134 -8.20 -3.01 -15.83
CA ILE A 134 -7.94 -1.88 -16.71
C ILE A 134 -7.38 -2.42 -18.03
N ALA A 135 -8.08 -2.14 -19.13
CA ALA A 135 -7.77 -2.72 -20.43
C ALA A 135 -6.61 -2.01 -21.15
N ALA A 136 -6.54 -0.68 -21.04
CA ALA A 136 -5.58 0.14 -21.77
C ALA A 136 -4.40 0.50 -20.86
N ILE A 137 -3.31 -0.26 -20.97
CA ILE A 137 -2.06 0.05 -20.29
C ILE A 137 -1.12 0.73 -21.30
N PRO A 138 -0.70 1.98 -21.07
CA PRO A 138 0.20 2.67 -21.98
C PRO A 138 1.51 1.91 -22.22
N PRO A 139 2.04 1.86 -23.46
CA PRO A 139 3.27 1.15 -23.77
C PRO A 139 4.49 1.61 -22.95
N TRP A 140 4.51 2.88 -22.54
CA TRP A 140 5.59 3.47 -21.75
C TRP A 140 5.67 2.94 -20.31
N LEU A 141 4.62 2.28 -19.79
CA LEU A 141 4.63 1.59 -18.50
C LEU A 141 5.29 0.21 -18.54
N LYS A 142 5.76 -0.23 -19.71
CA LYS A 142 6.62 -1.40 -19.87
C LYS A 142 8.06 -1.07 -19.41
N CYS A 143 8.21 -0.75 -18.14
CA CYS A 143 9.46 -0.36 -17.52
C CYS A 143 9.79 -1.26 -16.32
N THR A 144 10.89 -0.95 -15.63
CA THR A 144 11.25 -1.64 -14.40
C THR A 144 10.38 -1.08 -13.28
N TRP A 145 9.69 -1.99 -12.60
CA TRP A 145 8.92 -1.70 -11.41
C TRP A 145 9.70 -2.17 -10.21
N GLN A 146 9.97 -1.25 -9.30
CA GLN A 146 10.53 -1.54 -7.99
C GLN A 146 9.38 -1.56 -6.97
N HIS A 147 9.58 -2.29 -5.88
CA HIS A 147 8.64 -2.35 -4.75
C HIS A 147 8.72 -1.08 -3.88
N TYR A 148 8.67 0.10 -4.51
CA TYR A 148 8.58 1.37 -3.80
C TYR A 148 7.20 1.52 -3.16
N LYS A 149 7.16 2.21 -2.01
CA LYS A 149 5.89 2.61 -1.42
C LYS A 149 5.30 3.75 -2.25
N GLY A 150 4.17 3.49 -2.90
CA GLY A 150 3.34 4.53 -3.50
C GLY A 150 2.25 5.01 -2.56
N THR A 151 1.41 5.93 -3.03
CA THR A 151 0.32 6.52 -2.26
C THR A 151 -0.94 6.66 -3.11
N PHE A 152 -2.08 6.90 -2.46
CA PHE A 152 -3.34 7.21 -3.11
C PHE A 152 -3.86 8.52 -2.56
N PHE A 153 -4.07 9.50 -3.43
CA PHE A 153 -4.56 10.81 -3.05
C PHE A 153 -5.58 11.31 -4.07
N ASP A 154 -6.69 11.84 -3.57
CA ASP A 154 -7.73 12.48 -4.40
C ASP A 154 -8.26 11.63 -5.56
N GLY A 155 -8.32 10.30 -5.39
CA GLY A 155 -8.73 9.38 -6.46
C GLY A 155 -7.61 8.88 -7.36
N VAL A 156 -6.39 9.37 -7.16
CA VAL A 156 -5.24 9.08 -8.01
C VAL A 156 -4.21 8.23 -7.25
N ALA A 157 -3.81 7.14 -7.90
CA ALA A 157 -2.73 6.25 -7.48
C ALA A 157 -1.39 6.79 -7.99
N TYR A 158 -0.42 7.01 -7.10
CA TYR A 158 0.91 7.53 -7.43
C TYR A 158 2.00 6.53 -7.11
N HIS A 159 2.90 6.26 -8.06
CA HIS A 159 4.00 5.33 -7.87
C HIS A 159 5.28 5.82 -8.55
N VAL A 160 6.44 5.58 -7.93
CA VAL A 160 7.73 5.85 -8.59
C VAL A 160 8.06 4.69 -9.52
N ILE A 161 8.33 5.01 -10.78
CA ILE A 161 8.80 4.07 -11.79
C ILE A 161 10.21 4.42 -12.26
N GLN A 162 10.94 3.42 -12.72
CA GLN A 162 12.30 3.61 -13.21
C GLN A 162 12.39 3.23 -14.70
N LYS A 163 12.87 4.18 -15.52
CA LYS A 163 13.08 4.04 -16.96
C LYS A 163 14.56 4.24 -17.28
N GLY A 164 15.33 3.16 -17.19
CA GLY A 164 16.78 3.23 -17.32
C GLY A 164 17.39 4.05 -16.18
N PRO A 165 18.12 5.15 -16.46
CA PRO A 165 18.69 6.01 -15.42
C PRO A 165 17.70 7.04 -14.85
N ILE A 166 16.51 7.20 -15.46
CA ILE A 166 15.55 8.24 -15.10
C ILE A 166 14.49 7.69 -14.16
N PHE A 167 14.20 8.43 -13.11
CA PHE A 167 13.03 8.21 -12.26
C PHE A 167 11.87 9.06 -12.75
N SER A 168 10.67 8.47 -12.80
CA SER A 168 9.43 9.19 -13.07
C SER A 168 8.41 8.85 -11.99
N VAL A 169 7.49 9.76 -11.76
CA VAL A 169 6.25 9.50 -11.02
C VAL A 169 5.17 9.16 -12.04
N MET A 170 4.57 7.99 -11.87
CA MET A 170 3.36 7.60 -12.59
C MET A 170 2.16 7.97 -11.72
N SER A 171 1.16 8.59 -12.34
CA SER A 171 -0.18 8.75 -11.78
C SER A 171 -1.17 7.86 -12.55
N PHE A 172 -2.16 7.36 -11.83
CA PHE A 172 -3.30 6.65 -12.41
C PHE A 172 -4.58 7.13 -11.73
N ASP A 173 -5.44 7.81 -12.48
CA ASP A 173 -6.75 8.25 -12.00
C ASP A 173 -7.72 7.06 -12.01
N SER A 174 -8.23 6.69 -10.83
CA SER A 174 -9.11 5.53 -10.68
C SER A 174 -10.56 5.75 -11.13
N GLY A 175 -10.92 6.98 -11.50
CA GLY A 175 -12.20 7.37 -12.06
C GLY A 175 -12.17 7.48 -13.59
N SER A 176 -11.23 8.25 -14.15
CA SER A 176 -11.07 8.40 -15.60
C SER A 176 -10.31 7.25 -16.26
N GLU A 177 -9.57 6.45 -15.48
CA GLU A 177 -8.71 5.36 -15.94
C GLU A 177 -7.54 5.83 -16.81
N GLU A 178 -7.14 7.09 -16.65
CA GLU A 178 -6.04 7.72 -17.36
C GLU A 178 -4.73 7.60 -16.57
N PHE A 179 -3.63 7.43 -17.31
CA PHE A 179 -2.29 7.37 -16.78
C PHE A 179 -1.49 8.57 -17.25
N GLU A 180 -0.75 9.20 -16.34
CA GLU A 180 0.19 10.26 -16.68
C GLU A 180 1.58 9.94 -16.12
N GLU A 181 2.59 10.58 -16.72
CA GLU A 181 3.97 10.48 -16.31
C GLU A 181 4.54 11.87 -16.04
N PHE A 182 5.18 12.00 -14.89
CA PHE A 182 5.94 13.18 -14.50
C PHE A 182 7.39 12.77 -14.30
N ILE A 183 8.32 13.47 -14.95
CA ILE A 183 9.75 13.23 -14.73
C ILE A 183 10.09 13.69 -13.31
N ALA A 184 10.74 12.81 -12.54
CA ALA A 184 11.19 13.17 -11.20
C ALA A 184 12.43 14.09 -11.28
N PRO A 185 12.65 14.98 -10.30
CA PRO A 185 13.81 15.88 -10.32
C PRO A 185 15.16 15.14 -10.40
N ASP A 186 16.10 15.67 -11.19
CA ASP A 186 17.45 15.08 -11.42
C ASP A 186 18.26 14.83 -10.13
N ALA A 187 17.93 15.54 -9.05
CA ALA A 187 18.55 15.36 -7.74
C ALA A 187 18.31 13.95 -7.15
N ILE A 188 17.34 13.20 -7.68
CA ILE A 188 17.04 11.82 -7.26
C ILE A 188 18.01 10.89 -8.00
N SER A 189 19.18 10.70 -7.40
CA SER A 189 20.24 9.82 -7.94
C SER A 189 20.32 8.45 -7.24
N GLY A 190 19.60 8.26 -6.13
CA GLY A 190 19.62 7.04 -5.31
C GLY A 190 18.25 6.38 -5.16
N THR A 191 18.24 5.04 -5.15
CA THR A 191 17.03 4.22 -5.06
C THR A 191 16.62 3.87 -3.62
N PHE A 192 17.56 3.90 -2.68
CA PHE A 192 17.32 3.39 -1.34
C PHE A 192 16.55 4.40 -0.50
N GLY A 193 15.34 4.02 -0.08
CA GLY A 193 14.51 4.85 0.80
C GLY A 193 13.60 5.87 0.09
N LEU A 194 13.54 5.91 -1.23
CA LEU A 194 12.61 6.78 -1.95
C LEU A 194 11.16 6.28 -1.78
N CYS A 195 10.25 7.16 -1.36
CA CYS A 195 8.82 6.88 -1.32
C CYS A 195 8.00 8.13 -1.67
N ILE A 196 6.76 7.92 -2.13
CA ILE A 196 5.79 9.01 -2.32
C ILE A 196 4.86 9.03 -1.11
N ASP A 197 4.62 10.20 -0.55
CA ASP A 197 3.61 10.40 0.48
C ASP A 197 2.88 11.75 0.29
N ILE A 198 1.89 12.03 1.13
CA ILE A 198 1.09 13.25 1.06
C ILE A 198 1.51 14.20 2.18
N TYR A 199 1.81 15.45 1.84
CA TYR A 199 2.07 16.50 2.80
C TYR A 199 1.30 17.76 2.40
N LYS A 200 0.50 18.29 3.33
CA LYS A 200 -0.35 19.47 3.11
C LYS A 200 -1.16 19.39 1.80
N GLU A 201 -1.84 18.25 1.59
CA GLU A 201 -2.70 18.01 0.42
C GLU A 201 -1.95 18.01 -0.92
N GLN A 202 -0.63 17.79 -0.90
CA GLN A 202 0.19 17.67 -2.09
C GLN A 202 1.01 16.38 -2.05
N ILE A 203 1.23 15.78 -3.22
CA ILE A 203 2.17 14.66 -3.34
C ILE A 203 3.60 15.15 -3.10
N CYS A 204 4.37 14.38 -2.34
CA CYS A 204 5.74 14.68 -2.00
C CYS A 204 6.62 13.45 -2.22
N LEU A 205 7.81 13.68 -2.76
CA LEU A 205 8.86 12.69 -2.83
C LEU A 205 9.69 12.78 -1.55
N LEU A 206 9.72 11.70 -0.79
CA LEU A 206 10.45 11.61 0.46
C LEU A 206 11.62 10.65 0.29
N PHE A 207 12.74 11.00 0.92
CA PHE A 207 13.92 10.13 0.99
C PHE A 207 14.11 9.68 2.44
N ARG A 208 13.94 8.39 2.71
CA ARG A 208 14.19 7.80 4.02
C ARG A 208 15.68 7.58 4.19
N CYS A 209 16.34 8.52 4.87
CA CYS A 209 17.66 8.25 5.44
C CYS A 209 17.46 7.39 6.70
N TYR A 210 17.92 6.13 6.68
CA TYR A 210 18.13 5.41 7.94
C TYR A 210 19.33 6.07 8.63
N GLY A 211 19.09 6.74 9.76
CA GLY A 211 20.11 7.20 10.70
C GLY A 211 20.28 6.21 11.84
#